data_AF-B8D602-F1
#
_entry.id   AF-B8D602-F1
#
_cell.length_a   1.000
_cell.length_b   1.000
_cell.length_c   1.000
_cell.angle_alpha   90.00
_cell.angle_beta   90.00
_cell.angle_gamma   90.00
#
_symmetry.space_group_name_H-M   'P 1'
#
loop_
_entity.id
_entity.type
_entity.pdbx_description
1 polymer ?
#
loop_
_entity_poly.entity_id
_entity_poly.type
_entity_poly.pdbx_seq_one_letter_code
_entity_poly.pdbx_strand_id
1 'polypeptide(L)'
;MIAWLFIGIGLSLTLIGVLTGALLAPSHPGLGLGEAMGARAAMIVVVIVGAIIALVGLLGYFVPGVEKLAETNPEFSTAATLIRVGLFYGQILLLIGALLIVFDFGIPIVFTVVILIVIIGFILNIIGSIGLVILSFKLNDVEKNALYLAAGILYIIAIFVSLAAFVAWILLYIALGDSVKKARQAPPPVQPQPTGPLPPPV
;
A
#
# COMPACT_ATOMS: atom_id res chain seq x y z
N MET A 1 -0.92 -3.35 1.13
CA MET A 1 -1.92 -4.34 1.61
C MET A 1 -2.13 -5.54 0.68
N ILE A 2 -2.05 -5.41 -0.65
CA ILE A 2 -1.97 -6.59 -1.55
C ILE A 2 -0.75 -7.48 -1.21
N ALA A 3 0.40 -6.86 -0.93
CA ALA A 3 1.59 -7.55 -0.45
C ALA A 3 1.34 -8.33 0.87
N TRP A 4 0.45 -7.85 1.75
CA TRP A 4 0.09 -8.55 2.99
C TRP A 4 -0.81 -9.76 2.75
N LEU A 5 -1.68 -9.72 1.73
CA LEU A 5 -2.40 -10.91 1.28
C LEU A 5 -1.43 -11.94 0.71
N PHE A 6 -0.47 -11.54 -0.13
CA PHE A 6 0.53 -12.46 -0.68
C PHE A 6 1.52 -12.98 0.36
N ILE A 7 1.95 -12.15 1.31
CA ILE A 7 2.77 -12.55 2.45
C ILE A 7 1.99 -13.48 3.38
N GLY A 8 0.71 -13.18 3.66
CA GLY A 8 -0.16 -14.02 4.47
C GLY A 8 -0.43 -15.38 3.82
N ILE A 9 -0.75 -15.41 2.53
CA ILE A 9 -0.91 -16.64 1.75
C ILE A 9 0.41 -17.41 1.71
N GLY A 10 1.53 -16.74 1.46
CA GLY A 10 2.87 -17.33 1.46
C GLY A 10 3.24 -17.95 2.81
N LEU A 11 3.01 -17.23 3.91
CA LEU A 11 3.21 -17.72 5.28
C LEU A 11 2.32 -18.92 5.58
N SER A 12 1.05 -18.87 5.19
CA SER A 12 0.08 -19.97 5.37
C SER A 12 0.55 -21.23 4.64
N LEU A 13 0.97 -21.09 3.38
CA LEU A 13 1.50 -22.19 2.57
C LEU A 13 2.79 -22.75 3.14
N THR A 14 3.69 -21.91 3.67
CA THR A 14 4.88 -22.41 4.36
C THR A 14 4.59 -23.07 5.69
N LEU A 15 3.60 -22.57 6.45
CA LEU A 15 3.19 -23.19 7.70
C LEU A 15 2.59 -24.56 7.42
N ILE A 16 1.72 -24.66 6.42
CA ILE A 16 1.17 -25.93 5.92
C ILE A 16 2.31 -26.84 5.47
N GLY A 17 3.23 -26.36 4.62
CA GLY A 17 4.37 -27.18 4.15
C GLY A 17 5.27 -27.68 5.28
N VAL A 18 5.57 -26.84 6.29
CA VAL A 18 6.35 -27.22 7.47
C VAL A 18 5.57 -28.20 8.35
N LEU A 19 4.27 -27.98 8.56
CA LEU A 19 3.42 -28.87 9.37
C LEU A 19 3.25 -30.23 8.71
N THR A 20 3.01 -30.26 7.40
CA THR A 20 2.85 -31.47 6.60
C THR A 20 4.17 -32.24 6.55
N GLY A 21 5.29 -31.54 6.33
CA GLY A 21 6.63 -32.12 6.40
C GLY A 21 6.98 -32.67 7.78
N ALA A 22 6.59 -31.98 8.87
CA ALA A 22 6.81 -32.45 10.24
C ALA A 22 5.94 -33.66 10.62
N LEU A 23 4.69 -33.71 10.12
CA LEU A 23 3.76 -34.83 10.34
C LEU A 23 4.15 -36.09 9.54
N LEU A 24 4.72 -35.92 8.34
CA LEU A 24 5.14 -37.03 7.46
C LEU A 24 6.61 -37.42 7.63
N ALA A 25 7.43 -36.60 8.29
CA ALA A 25 8.84 -36.87 8.58
C ALA A 25 9.14 -38.24 9.24
N PRO A 26 8.31 -38.79 10.15
CA PRO A 26 8.57 -40.10 10.76
C PRO A 26 8.53 -41.26 9.75
N SER A 27 7.84 -41.09 8.61
CA SER A 27 7.64 -42.13 7.60
C SER A 27 8.54 -41.97 6.37
N HIS A 28 9.01 -40.75 6.06
CA HIS A 28 9.91 -40.48 4.93
C HIS A 28 10.98 -39.42 5.25
N PRO A 29 12.18 -39.82 5.74
CA PRO A 29 13.22 -38.90 6.23
C PRO A 29 13.77 -37.90 5.19
N GLY A 30 13.61 -38.17 3.88
CA GLY A 30 14.06 -37.30 2.80
C GLY A 30 13.03 -36.29 2.29
N LEU A 31 11.75 -36.45 2.63
CA LEU A 31 10.66 -35.60 2.14
C LEU A 31 10.59 -34.26 2.90
N GLY A 32 10.88 -34.25 4.21
CA GLY A 32 10.72 -33.06 5.05
C GLY A 32 11.64 -31.88 4.69
N LEU A 33 12.89 -32.13 4.26
CA LEU A 33 13.81 -31.06 3.85
C LEU A 33 13.54 -30.57 2.43
N GLY A 34 13.22 -31.48 1.50
CA GLY A 34 12.88 -31.14 0.11
C GLY A 34 11.60 -30.31 0.00
N GLU A 35 10.56 -30.69 0.74
CA GLU A 35 9.29 -29.93 0.78
C GLU A 35 9.45 -28.58 1.49
N ALA A 36 10.23 -28.52 2.58
CA ALA A 36 10.50 -27.25 3.25
C ALA A 36 11.30 -26.27 2.36
N MET A 37 12.28 -26.76 1.60
CA MET A 37 13.04 -25.92 0.65
C MET A 37 12.20 -25.53 -0.56
N GLY A 38 11.38 -26.43 -1.10
CA GLY A 38 10.46 -26.15 -2.20
C GLY A 38 9.37 -25.14 -1.83
N ALA A 39 8.76 -25.29 -0.65
CA ALA A 39 7.76 -24.35 -0.13
C ALA A 39 8.37 -22.96 0.14
N ARG A 40 9.60 -22.90 0.67
CA ARG A 40 10.33 -21.63 0.82
C ARG A 40 10.60 -20.98 -0.54
N ALA A 41 11.08 -21.73 -1.54
CA ALA A 41 11.33 -21.21 -2.88
C ALA A 41 10.06 -20.64 -3.54
N ALA A 42 8.92 -21.34 -3.43
CA ALA A 42 7.64 -20.85 -3.93
C ALA A 42 7.20 -19.57 -3.20
N MET A 43 7.38 -19.50 -1.88
CA MET A 43 7.06 -18.31 -1.09
C MET A 43 7.89 -17.09 -1.52
N ILE A 44 9.19 -17.28 -1.80
CA ILE A 44 10.06 -16.21 -2.31
C ILE A 44 9.49 -15.63 -3.61
N VAL A 45 9.11 -16.49 -4.56
CA VAL A 45 8.57 -16.04 -5.84
C VAL A 45 7.29 -15.25 -5.63
N VAL A 46 6.37 -15.75 -4.81
CA VAL A 46 5.09 -15.07 -4.51
C VAL A 46 5.31 -13.73 -3.82
N VAL A 47 6.22 -13.67 -2.83
CA VAL A 47 6.55 -12.44 -2.11
C VAL A 47 7.18 -11.43 -3.06
N ILE A 48 8.15 -11.83 -3.89
CA ILE A 48 8.80 -10.94 -4.86
C ILE A 48 7.80 -10.42 -5.90
N VAL A 49 6.95 -11.29 -6.47
CA VAL A 49 5.96 -10.87 -7.45
C VAL A 49 4.95 -9.90 -6.82
N GLY A 50 4.42 -10.24 -5.64
CA GLY A 50 3.51 -9.36 -4.90
C GLY A 50 4.15 -8.03 -4.50
N ALA A 51 5.45 -8.06 -4.16
CA ALA A 51 6.26 -6.89 -3.85
C ALA A 51 6.41 -5.95 -5.03
N ILE A 52 6.79 -6.49 -6.20
CA ILE A 52 6.98 -5.74 -7.43
C ILE A 52 5.67 -5.09 -7.85
N ILE A 53 4.56 -5.84 -7.86
CA ILE A 53 3.24 -5.29 -8.21
C ILE A 53 2.85 -4.17 -7.23
N ALA A 54 3.05 -4.38 -5.93
CA ALA A 54 2.75 -3.37 -4.92
C ALA A 54 3.61 -2.11 -5.09
N LEU A 55 4.91 -2.25 -5.34
CA LEU A 55 5.82 -1.14 -5.56
C LEU A 55 5.48 -0.39 -6.84
N VAL A 56 5.27 -1.09 -7.97
CA VAL A 56 4.93 -0.45 -9.25
C VAL A 56 3.58 0.26 -9.16
N GLY A 57 2.57 -0.36 -8.54
CA GLY A 57 1.25 0.27 -8.37
C GLY A 57 1.30 1.49 -7.45
N LEU A 58 1.99 1.37 -6.30
CA LEU A 58 2.09 2.45 -5.34
C LEU A 58 2.96 3.61 -5.86
N LEU A 59 4.14 3.30 -6.40
CA LEU A 59 5.12 4.32 -6.82
C LEU A 59 4.94 4.84 -8.22
N GLY A 60 4.53 3.98 -9.15
CA GLY A 60 4.36 4.38 -10.54
C GLY A 60 3.13 5.27 -10.73
N TYR A 61 2.08 5.04 -9.95
CA TYR A 61 0.78 5.64 -10.21
C TYR A 61 0.17 6.36 -9.02
N PHE A 62 0.20 5.76 -7.82
CA PHE A 62 -0.53 6.30 -6.68
C PHE A 62 0.16 7.50 -6.03
N VAL A 63 1.40 7.32 -5.55
CA VAL A 63 2.21 8.39 -4.91
C VAL A 63 2.32 9.63 -5.80
N PRO A 64 2.75 9.56 -7.07
CA PRO A 64 2.83 10.74 -7.92
C PRO A 64 1.45 11.35 -8.24
N GLY A 65 0.37 10.55 -8.20
CA GLY A 65 -0.99 11.05 -8.35
C GLY A 65 -1.42 11.93 -7.17
N VAL A 66 -1.15 11.47 -5.94
CA VAL A 66 -1.47 12.23 -4.73
C VAL A 66 -0.58 13.48 -4.59
N GLU A 67 0.69 13.41 -5.01
CA GLU A 67 1.57 14.59 -5.04
C GLU A 67 1.06 15.68 -5.98
N LYS A 68 0.61 15.33 -7.20
CA LYS A 68 0.00 16.30 -8.12
C LYS A 68 -1.27 16.92 -7.55
N LEU A 69 -2.06 16.17 -6.79
CA LEU A 69 -3.22 16.70 -6.06
C LEU A 69 -2.79 17.72 -5.00
N ALA A 70 -1.71 17.44 -4.26
CA ALA A 70 -1.17 18.35 -3.26
C ALA A 70 -0.54 19.62 -3.85
N GLU A 71 0.08 19.53 -5.03
CA GLU A 71 0.58 20.69 -5.77
C GLU A 71 -0.55 21.60 -6.25
N THR A 72 -1.68 21.00 -6.64
CA THR A 72 -2.85 21.74 -7.15
C THR A 72 -3.66 22.36 -6.01
N ASN A 73 -3.82 21.63 -4.89
CA ASN A 73 -4.50 22.13 -3.70
C ASN A 73 -3.70 21.78 -2.43
N PRO A 74 -3.16 22.79 -1.73
CA PRO A 74 -2.29 22.58 -0.56
C PRO A 74 -2.98 21.84 0.59
N GLU A 75 -4.31 21.79 0.60
CA GLU A 75 -5.10 21.04 1.58
C GLU A 75 -4.78 19.52 1.58
N PHE A 76 -4.32 18.97 0.45
CA PHE A 76 -3.93 17.56 0.34
C PHE A 76 -2.46 17.28 0.71
N SER A 77 -1.64 18.31 0.93
CA SER A 77 -0.18 18.18 1.18
C SER A 77 0.17 17.30 2.39
N THR A 78 -0.58 17.42 3.49
CA THR A 78 -0.39 16.60 4.68
C THR A 78 -0.67 15.13 4.38
N ALA A 79 -1.78 14.83 3.71
CA ALA A 79 -2.14 13.45 3.36
C ALA A 79 -1.12 12.84 2.38
N ALA A 80 -0.70 13.60 1.37
CA ALA A 80 0.32 13.20 0.41
C ALA A 80 1.65 12.85 1.11
N THR A 81 2.08 13.70 2.05
CA THR A 81 3.32 13.50 2.80
C THR A 81 3.24 12.26 3.69
N LEU A 82 2.13 12.05 4.41
CA LEU A 82 1.92 10.85 5.23
C LEU A 82 1.92 9.57 4.39
N ILE A 83 1.28 9.59 3.21
CA ILE A 83 1.27 8.45 2.28
C ILE A 83 2.68 8.18 1.76
N ARG A 84 3.41 9.21 1.33
CA ARG A 84 4.78 9.06 0.81
C ARG A 84 5.75 8.60 1.89
N VAL A 85 5.66 9.13 3.10
CA VAL A 85 6.60 8.72 4.14
C VAL A 85 6.19 7.37 4.73
N GLY A 86 4.93 7.23 5.15
CA GLY A 86 4.45 6.04 5.83
C GLY A 86 4.29 4.84 4.90
N LEU A 87 3.60 5.01 3.77
CA LEU A 87 3.27 3.89 2.89
C LEU A 87 4.46 3.49 2.01
N PHE A 88 5.24 4.44 1.48
CA PHE A 88 6.38 4.09 0.63
C PHE A 88 7.57 3.56 1.44
N TYR A 89 8.08 4.27 2.45
CA TYR A 89 9.18 3.72 3.26
C TYR A 89 8.74 2.51 4.07
N GLY A 90 7.50 2.50 4.60
CA GLY A 90 6.96 1.34 5.30
C GLY A 90 6.89 0.10 4.41
N GLN A 91 6.45 0.25 3.15
CA GLN A 91 6.41 -0.88 2.21
C GLN A 91 7.82 -1.36 1.84
N ILE A 92 8.80 -0.46 1.64
CA ILE A 92 10.19 -0.85 1.38
C ILE A 92 10.79 -1.59 2.58
N LEU A 93 10.65 -1.06 3.79
CA LEU A 93 11.17 -1.71 5.00
C LEU A 93 10.57 -3.11 5.19
N LEU A 94 9.26 -3.25 4.98
CA LEU A 94 8.60 -4.56 5.06
C LEU A 94 9.10 -5.53 4.00
N LEU A 95 9.42 -5.07 2.80
CA LEU A 95 9.98 -5.92 1.75
C LEU A 95 11.39 -6.37 2.06
N ILE A 96 12.23 -5.47 2.57
CA ILE A 96 13.57 -5.82 3.06
C ILE A 96 13.44 -6.82 4.21
N GLY A 97 12.56 -6.57 5.18
CA GLY A 97 12.30 -7.49 6.29
C GLY A 97 11.84 -8.87 5.82
N ALA A 98 10.87 -8.94 4.91
CA ALA A 98 10.38 -10.21 4.35
C ALA A 98 11.48 -10.98 3.60
N LEU A 99 12.32 -10.28 2.84
CA LEU A 99 13.45 -10.90 2.14
C LEU A 99 14.48 -11.45 3.13
N LEU A 100 14.78 -10.73 4.20
CA LEU A 100 15.72 -11.18 5.23
C LEU A 100 15.21 -12.40 6.00
N ILE A 101 13.90 -12.51 6.27
CA ILE A 101 13.29 -13.70 6.92
C ILE A 101 13.58 -14.97 6.11
N VAL A 102 13.52 -14.88 4.78
CA VAL A 102 13.78 -16.02 3.89
C VAL A 102 15.23 -16.51 4.00
N PHE A 103 16.18 -15.58 4.09
CA PHE A 103 17.61 -15.87 4.16
C PHE A 103 18.09 -16.18 5.58
N ASP A 104 17.21 -16.15 6.58
CA ASP A 104 17.60 -16.41 7.96
C ASP A 104 17.86 -17.92 8.17
N PHE A 105 19.13 -18.28 8.31
CA PHE A 105 19.61 -19.65 8.56
C PHE A 105 19.68 -19.99 10.06
N GLY A 106 18.80 -19.39 10.87
CA GLY A 106 18.72 -19.67 12.31
C GLY A 106 19.77 -18.91 13.13
N ILE A 107 20.21 -17.74 12.67
CA ILE A 107 21.14 -16.89 13.42
C ILE A 107 20.30 -15.99 14.34
N PRO A 108 20.37 -16.13 15.67
CA PRO A 108 19.46 -15.45 16.60
C PRO A 108 19.59 -13.92 16.58
N ILE A 109 20.78 -13.41 16.25
CA ILE A 109 21.04 -11.96 16.12
C ILE A 109 20.31 -11.39 14.90
N VAL A 110 20.33 -12.10 13.77
CA VAL A 110 19.67 -11.69 12.53
C VAL A 110 18.16 -11.66 12.74
N PHE A 111 17.61 -12.71 13.37
CA PHE A 111 16.20 -12.80 13.71
C PHE A 111 15.69 -11.58 14.51
N THR A 112 16.45 -11.13 15.51
CA THR A 112 16.08 -9.98 16.35
C THR A 112 16.06 -8.67 15.55
N VAL A 113 17.05 -8.45 14.69
CA VAL A 113 17.13 -7.25 13.83
C VAL A 113 15.99 -7.23 12.82
N VAL A 114 15.69 -8.38 12.23
CA VAL A 114 14.61 -8.52 11.24
C VAL A 114 13.25 -8.19 11.85
N ILE A 115 12.98 -8.67 13.06
CA ILE A 115 11.75 -8.33 13.79
C ILE A 115 11.63 -6.82 13.99
N LEU A 116 12.70 -6.14 14.42
CA LEU A 116 12.70 -4.69 14.60
C LEU A 116 12.38 -3.95 13.29
N ILE A 117 12.99 -4.35 12.17
CA ILE A 117 12.73 -3.76 10.85
C ILE A 117 11.26 -3.95 10.45
N VAL A 118 10.72 -5.16 10.66
CA VAL A 118 9.32 -5.46 10.36
C VAL A 118 8.37 -4.62 11.21
N ILE A 119 8.65 -4.45 12.51
CA ILE A 119 7.86 -3.62 13.42
C ILE A 119 7.88 -2.15 12.96
N ILE A 120 9.05 -1.59 12.66
CA ILE A 120 9.17 -0.20 12.19
C ILE A 120 8.43 -0.02 10.86
N GLY A 121 8.60 -0.97 9.93
CA GLY A 121 7.88 -0.97 8.65
C GLY A 121 6.35 -1.04 8.83
N PHE A 122 5.88 -1.81 9.81
CA PHE A 122 4.47 -1.90 10.15
C PHE A 122 3.90 -0.58 10.70
N ILE A 123 4.61 0.04 11.64
CA ILE A 123 4.22 1.35 12.20
C ILE A 123 4.15 2.41 11.09
N LEU A 124 5.15 2.45 10.21
CA LEU A 124 5.13 3.34 9.04
C LEU A 124 3.93 3.08 8.12
N ASN A 125 3.59 1.82 7.87
CA ASN A 125 2.43 1.46 7.04
C ASN A 125 1.10 1.95 7.65
N ILE A 126 0.97 1.89 8.98
CA ILE A 126 -0.19 2.46 9.69
C ILE A 126 -0.26 3.97 9.48
N ILE A 127 0.86 4.69 9.64
CA ILE A 127 0.92 6.14 9.39
C ILE A 127 0.52 6.47 7.94
N GLY A 128 1.00 5.68 6.98
CA GLY A 128 0.60 5.81 5.58
C GLY A 128 -0.90 5.59 5.36
N SER A 129 -1.47 4.60 6.05
CA SER A 129 -2.91 4.30 5.99
C SER A 129 -3.76 5.41 6.59
N ILE A 130 -3.29 6.08 7.65
CA ILE A 130 -3.93 7.29 8.18
C ILE A 130 -3.93 8.40 7.12
N GLY A 131 -2.83 8.56 6.38
CA GLY A 131 -2.77 9.47 5.24
C GLY A 131 -3.83 9.18 4.18
N LEU A 132 -4.07 7.90 3.85
CA LEU A 132 -5.13 7.48 2.94
C LEU A 132 -6.54 7.83 3.44
N VAL A 133 -6.78 7.65 4.74
CA VAL A 133 -8.07 8.00 5.37
C VAL A 133 -8.32 9.51 5.27
N ILE A 134 -7.32 10.32 5.62
CA ILE A 134 -7.41 11.79 5.52
C ILE A 134 -7.65 12.22 4.07
N LEU A 135 -6.89 11.65 3.12
CA LEU A 135 -7.06 11.93 1.70
C LEU A 135 -8.49 11.60 1.24
N SER A 136 -9.03 10.46 1.66
CA SER A 136 -10.37 10.00 1.28
C SER A 136 -11.47 10.92 1.82
N PHE A 137 -11.39 11.35 3.08
CA PHE A 137 -12.35 12.31 3.63
C PHE A 137 -12.28 13.68 2.93
N LYS A 138 -11.06 14.18 2.69
CA LYS A 138 -10.89 15.47 1.98
C LYS A 138 -11.37 15.41 0.54
N LEU A 139 -11.11 14.32 -0.19
CA LEU A 139 -11.63 14.10 -1.54
C LEU A 139 -13.16 14.01 -1.56
N ASN A 140 -13.76 13.37 -0.55
CA ASN A 140 -15.20 13.39 -0.38
C ASN A 140 -15.75 14.81 -0.20
N ASP A 141 -15.08 15.66 0.57
CA ASP A 141 -15.53 17.04 0.80
C ASP A 141 -15.44 17.90 -0.48
N VAL A 142 -14.38 17.71 -1.27
CA VAL A 142 -14.16 18.46 -2.52
C VAL A 142 -15.07 17.96 -3.65
N GLU A 143 -15.20 16.65 -3.82
CA GLU A 143 -15.93 16.06 -4.95
C GLU A 143 -17.37 15.65 -4.64
N LYS A 144 -17.76 15.68 -3.37
CA LYS A 144 -19.07 15.24 -2.86
C LYS A 144 -19.46 13.84 -3.34
N ASN A 145 -18.48 12.95 -3.47
CA ASN A 145 -18.68 11.58 -3.91
C ASN A 145 -18.57 10.59 -2.74
N ALA A 146 -19.68 9.92 -2.43
CA ALA A 146 -19.78 8.95 -1.35
C ALA A 146 -18.81 7.75 -1.49
N LEU A 147 -18.29 7.47 -2.69
CA LEU A 147 -17.29 6.42 -2.88
C LEU A 147 -15.99 6.71 -2.11
N TYR A 148 -15.59 7.98 -2.00
CA TYR A 148 -14.43 8.37 -1.20
C TYR A 148 -14.68 8.20 0.28
N LEU A 149 -15.88 8.55 0.75
CA LEU A 149 -16.28 8.32 2.14
C LEU A 149 -16.27 6.84 2.49
N ALA A 150 -16.85 6.00 1.63
CA ALA A 150 -16.89 4.55 1.81
C ALA A 150 -15.46 3.97 1.84
N ALA A 151 -14.57 4.41 0.93
CA ALA A 151 -13.18 3.99 0.93
C ALA A 151 -12.47 4.37 2.24
N GLY A 152 -12.65 5.60 2.73
CA GLY A 152 -12.07 6.07 3.99
C GLY A 152 -12.52 5.23 5.20
N ILE A 153 -13.81 4.95 5.32
CA ILE A 153 -14.36 4.10 6.40
C ILE A 153 -13.82 2.67 6.30
N LEU A 154 -13.77 2.12 5.08
CA LEU A 154 -13.21 0.78 4.85
C LEU A 154 -11.71 0.71 5.21
N TYR A 155 -10.94 1.79 5.03
CA TYR A 155 -9.55 1.85 5.51
C TYR A 155 -9.42 1.87 7.04
N ILE A 156 -10.40 2.42 7.76
CA ILE A 156 -10.42 2.34 9.23
C ILE A 156 -10.69 0.89 9.66
N ILE A 157 -11.67 0.24 9.04
CA ILE A 157 -12.00 -1.17 9.31
C ILE A 157 -10.82 -2.09 8.90
N ALA A 158 -10.10 -1.71 7.84
CA ALA A 158 -8.95 -2.43 7.31
C ALA A 158 -7.80 -2.62 8.31
N ILE A 159 -7.73 -1.78 9.34
CA ILE A 159 -6.75 -1.92 10.43
C ILE A 159 -6.97 -3.24 11.18
N PHE A 160 -8.22 -3.67 11.33
CA PHE A 160 -8.59 -4.90 12.02
C PHE A 160 -8.89 -6.06 11.05
N VAL A 161 -9.34 -5.75 9.82
CA VAL A 161 -9.76 -6.75 8.84
C VAL A 161 -9.02 -6.54 7.52
N SER A 162 -7.99 -7.36 7.26
CA SER A 162 -7.13 -7.21 6.09
C SER A 162 -7.89 -7.26 4.75
N LEU A 163 -8.99 -8.03 4.69
CA LEU A 163 -9.84 -8.12 3.51
C LEU A 163 -10.57 -6.81 3.20
N ALA A 164 -11.00 -6.07 4.23
CA ALA A 164 -11.66 -4.77 4.05
C ALA A 164 -10.73 -3.78 3.34
N ALA A 165 -9.43 -3.92 3.55
CA ALA A 165 -8.45 -3.07 2.90
C ALA A 165 -8.34 -3.28 1.40
N PHE A 166 -8.47 -4.53 0.94
CA PHE A 166 -8.48 -4.82 -0.48
C PHE A 166 -9.66 -4.14 -1.16
N VAL A 167 -10.84 -4.21 -0.53
CA VAL A 167 -12.04 -3.51 -1.01
C VAL A 167 -11.86 -1.99 -0.97
N ALA A 168 -11.27 -1.44 0.10
CA ALA A 168 -10.97 -0.01 0.24
C ALA A 168 -10.09 0.51 -0.90
N TRP A 169 -9.04 -0.25 -1.26
CA TRP A 169 -8.15 0.07 -2.38
C TRP A 169 -8.88 0.10 -3.72
N ILE A 170 -9.78 -0.87 -3.96
CA ILE A 170 -10.57 -0.92 -5.19
C ILE A 170 -11.51 0.28 -5.29
N LEU A 171 -12.24 0.59 -4.21
CA LEU A 171 -13.17 1.73 -4.20
C LEU A 171 -12.44 3.05 -4.39
N LEU A 172 -11.30 3.23 -3.73
CA LEU A 172 -10.46 4.40 -3.90
C LEU A 172 -10.01 4.53 -5.36
N TYR A 173 -9.55 3.44 -5.98
CA TYR A 173 -9.14 3.44 -7.39
C TYR A 173 -10.28 3.81 -8.34
N ILE A 174 -11.47 3.25 -8.15
CA ILE A 174 -12.65 3.57 -8.97
C ILE A 174 -13.04 5.05 -8.80
N ALA A 175 -13.09 5.53 -7.56
CA ALA A 175 -13.43 6.91 -7.25
C ALA A 175 -12.46 7.89 -7.94
N LEU A 176 -11.15 7.65 -7.80
CA LEU A 176 -10.11 8.42 -8.48
C LEU A 176 -10.22 8.36 -10.00
N GLY A 177 -10.56 7.20 -10.56
CA GLY A 177 -10.79 7.04 -12.00
C GLY A 177 -11.93 7.93 -12.51
N ASP A 178 -13.03 8.02 -11.77
CA ASP A 178 -14.17 8.86 -12.13
C ASP A 178 -13.86 10.35 -12.00
N SER A 179 -13.09 10.74 -10.97
CA SER A 179 -12.59 12.11 -10.79
C SER A 179 -11.71 12.58 -11.92
N VAL A 180 -10.77 11.73 -12.36
CA VAL A 180 -9.88 12.04 -13.49
C VAL A 180 -10.68 12.17 -14.79
N LYS A 181 -11.71 11.34 -15.00
CA LYS A 181 -12.60 11.47 -16.16
C LYS A 181 -13.35 12.80 -16.13
N LYS A 182 -13.89 13.20 -14.98
CA LYS A 182 -14.57 14.49 -14.81
C LYS A 182 -13.62 15.66 -15.03
N ALA A 183 -12.40 15.61 -14.49
CA ALA A 183 -11.39 16.65 -14.67
C ALA A 183 -10.97 16.82 -16.14
N ARG A 184 -10.92 15.72 -16.91
CA ARG A 184 -10.65 15.78 -18.36
C ARG A 184 -11.82 16.31 -19.19
N GLN A 185 -13.03 16.23 -18.66
CA GLN A 185 -14.26 16.70 -19.33
C GLN A 185 -14.62 18.15 -18.97
N ALA A 186 -13.99 18.73 -17.94
CA ALA A 186 -14.18 20.13 -17.59
C ALA A 186 -13.54 21.06 -18.64
N PRO A 187 -14.27 22.07 -19.16
CA PRO A 187 -13.69 23.08 -20.05
C PRO A 187 -12.48 23.78 -19.40
N PRO A 188 -11.47 24.21 -20.18
CA PRO A 188 -10.31 24.91 -19.63
C PRO A 188 -10.76 26.16 -18.84
N PRO A 189 -10.06 26.50 -17.74
CA PRO A 189 -10.41 27.67 -16.95
C PRO A 189 -10.35 28.92 -17.82
N VAL A 190 -11.44 29.69 -17.82
CA VAL A 190 -11.49 31.01 -18.45
C VAL A 190 -10.43 31.87 -17.76
N GLN A 191 -9.34 32.18 -18.47
CA GLN A 191 -8.32 33.09 -17.97
C GLN A 191 -9.01 34.42 -17.61
N PRO A 192 -8.70 35.05 -16.46
CA PRO A 192 -9.19 36.39 -16.17
C PRO A 192 -8.75 37.32 -17.30
N GLN A 193 -9.70 37.79 -18.10
CA GLN A 193 -9.44 38.83 -19.09
C GLN A 193 -8.84 40.03 -18.34
N PRO A 194 -7.69 40.58 -18.79
CA PRO A 194 -7.19 41.83 -18.25
C PRO A 194 -8.28 42.88 -18.41
N THR A 195 -8.87 43.30 -17.30
CA THR A 195 -9.78 44.45 -17.27
C THR A 195 -9.07 45.61 -17.93
N GLY A 196 -9.73 46.21 -18.94
CA GLY A 196 -9.20 47.26 -19.79
C GLY A 196 -8.71 48.51 -19.05
N PRO A 197 -8.18 49.51 -19.79
CA PRO A 197 -7.41 50.62 -19.23
C PRO A 197 -8.22 51.41 -18.19
N LEU A 198 -7.63 51.65 -17.02
CA LEU A 198 -8.18 52.48 -15.96
C LEU A 198 -8.57 53.87 -16.50
N PRO A 199 -9.74 54.42 -16.14
CA PRO A 199 -10.14 55.76 -16.57
C PRO A 199 -9.23 56.83 -15.94
N PRO A 200 -8.96 57.94 -16.64
CA PRO A 200 -8.03 58.97 -16.18
C PRO A 200 -8.56 59.68 -14.92
N PRO A 201 -7.66 60.12 -14.01
CA PRO A 201 -8.06 60.84 -12.80
C PRO A 201 -8.71 62.17 -13.15
N VAL A 202 -9.86 62.46 -12.53
CA VAL A 202 -10.56 63.76 -12.57
C VAL A 202 -10.18 64.58 -11.35
#